data_AF-A0AAV1HHU2-F1
#
_entry.id   AF-A0AAV1HHU2-F1
#
_cell.length_a   1.000
_cell.length_b   1.000
_cell.length_c   1.000
_cell.angle_alpha   90.00
_cell.angle_beta   90.00
_cell.angle_gamma   90.00
#
_symmetry.space_group_name_H-M   'P 1'
#
loop_
_entity.id
_entity.type
_entity.pdbx_description
1 polymer ?
#
loop_
_entity_poly.entity_id
_entity_poly.type
_entity_poly.pdbx_seq_one_letter_code
_entity_poly.pdbx_strand_id
1 'polypeptide(L)'
;MALRKLLGSKPETPYAKLPPLHVVVLKLKDAPKVVAWDFKDTHVTPTCTKQNKIAVLSDGDSLTKITLYEAMASKVQEGHSYFMRGWTVTGSSAPYTLAVGTATQFFRGSDIYCSEDLHNRAETLLDPSTPLVDLRHCQQQQGLMSVQGEVAEVSSIRKVQSGRDAVPVKSIVLQQDNIKVTLSLWREAAMQPINVGEVLEVSHVKGRTTQYGIQMGTTNFTRIQKQQTLQQLTILGVLTKDDVPSCSTTPADTIIEVLLVTGSTLQIPETLWDPAFDDLILQAPLNVTAKVEGKLITSIKLI
;
A
#
# COMPACT_ATOMS: atom_id res chain seq x y z
N MET A 1 29.18 3.10 17.13
CA MET A 1 29.99 1.90 16.77
C MET A 1 29.43 0.59 17.34
N ALA A 2 28.83 0.60 18.54
CA ALA A 2 28.36 -0.60 19.20
C ALA A 2 27.32 -1.37 18.36
N LEU A 3 26.42 -0.65 17.69
CA LEU A 3 25.34 -1.27 16.91
C LEU A 3 25.88 -1.98 15.66
N ARG A 4 26.75 -1.35 14.86
CA ARG A 4 27.33 -1.98 13.66
C ARG A 4 28.11 -3.25 13.99
N LYS A 5 28.93 -3.22 15.04
CA LYS A 5 29.70 -4.39 15.48
C LYS A 5 28.78 -5.53 15.88
N LEU A 6 27.75 -5.22 16.67
CA LEU A 6 26.74 -6.16 17.16
C LEU A 6 25.92 -6.79 16.03
N LEU A 7 25.54 -6.03 15.01
CA LEU A 7 24.81 -6.58 13.85
C LEU A 7 25.72 -7.33 12.86
N GLY A 8 27.04 -7.19 12.99
CA GLY A 8 28.03 -7.91 12.20
C GLY A 8 28.44 -9.26 12.78
N SER A 9 28.23 -9.50 14.09
CA SER A 9 28.69 -10.72 14.77
C SER A 9 27.61 -11.29 15.70
N LYS A 10 27.27 -12.57 15.55
CA LYS A 10 26.33 -13.24 16.46
C LYS A 10 27.05 -13.58 17.78
N PRO A 11 26.41 -13.42 18.95
CA PRO A 11 26.96 -13.94 20.19
C PRO A 11 27.21 -15.45 20.08
N GLU A 12 28.42 -15.88 20.46
CA GLU A 12 28.92 -17.25 20.26
C GLU A 12 28.21 -18.30 21.12
N THR A 13 27.48 -17.89 22.17
CA THR A 13 26.81 -18.82 23.09
C THR A 13 25.34 -18.45 23.33
N PRO A 14 24.46 -19.44 23.56
CA PRO A 14 23.04 -19.21 23.85
C PRO A 14 22.79 -18.56 25.21
N TYR A 15 23.81 -18.46 26.07
CA TYR A 15 23.75 -17.84 27.40
C TYR A 15 24.33 -16.42 27.44
N ALA A 16 24.81 -15.91 26.31
CA ALA A 16 25.37 -14.57 26.23
C ALA A 16 24.30 -13.53 26.56
N LYS A 17 24.42 -12.90 27.74
CA LYS A 17 23.61 -11.74 28.10
C LYS A 17 24.14 -10.53 27.34
N LEU A 18 23.37 -10.10 26.35
CA LEU A 18 23.71 -8.92 25.58
C LEU A 18 23.62 -7.66 26.47
N PRO A 19 24.63 -6.77 26.40
CA PRO A 19 24.62 -5.57 27.22
C PRO A 19 23.47 -4.63 26.82
N PRO A 20 23.04 -3.73 27.74
CA PRO A 20 22.12 -2.67 27.38
C PRO A 20 22.65 -1.85 26.20
N LEU A 21 21.78 -1.52 25.26
CA LEU A 21 22.13 -0.74 24.07
C LEU A 21 21.56 0.67 24.22
N HIS A 22 22.40 1.70 24.14
CA HIS A 22 21.98 3.09 24.13
C HIS A 22 21.64 3.50 22.69
N VAL A 23 20.39 3.87 22.44
CA VAL A 23 19.86 4.18 21.11
C VAL A 23 18.92 5.38 21.13
N VAL A 24 18.84 6.11 20.02
CA VAL A 24 17.81 7.10 19.75
C VAL A 24 16.82 6.56 18.72
N VAL A 25 15.53 6.85 18.90
CA VAL A 25 14.48 6.54 17.93
C VAL A 25 14.41 7.69 16.93
N LEU A 26 15.01 7.52 15.74
CA LEU A 26 15.06 8.59 14.74
C LEU A 26 13.75 8.75 13.97
N LYS A 27 13.08 7.64 13.66
CA LYS A 27 11.81 7.64 12.94
C LYS A 27 10.91 6.53 13.48
N LEU A 28 9.62 6.80 13.55
CA LEU A 28 8.59 5.88 13.99
C LEU A 28 7.40 5.92 13.02
N LYS A 29 6.97 4.77 12.53
CA LYS A 29 5.84 4.65 11.60
C LYS A 29 4.86 3.59 12.06
N ASP A 30 3.57 3.91 12.02
CA ASP A 30 2.52 2.93 12.26
C ASP A 30 2.52 1.88 11.14
N ALA A 31 2.44 0.61 11.54
CA ALA A 31 2.52 -0.53 10.64
C ALA A 31 1.55 -1.62 11.12
N PRO A 32 0.23 -1.35 11.05
CA PRO A 32 -0.77 -2.34 11.37
C PRO A 32 -0.56 -3.59 10.51
N LYS A 33 -0.75 -4.76 11.12
CA LYS A 33 -0.57 -6.04 10.44
C LYS A 33 -1.71 -6.99 10.75
N VAL A 34 -2.37 -7.50 9.73
CA VAL A 34 -3.34 -8.58 9.87
C VAL A 34 -2.59 -9.89 10.08
N VAL A 35 -2.88 -10.56 11.20
CA VAL A 35 -2.23 -11.82 11.58
C VAL A 35 -3.13 -13.03 11.39
N ALA A 36 -4.44 -12.82 11.26
CA ALA A 36 -5.40 -13.89 11.00
C ALA A 36 -6.50 -13.41 10.04
N TRP A 37 -6.92 -14.31 9.16
CA TRP A 37 -7.91 -14.08 8.11
C TRP A 37 -9.03 -15.10 8.22
N ASP A 38 -10.27 -14.65 8.09
CA ASP A 38 -11.45 -15.50 7.96
C ASP A 38 -11.80 -15.62 6.48
N PHE A 39 -11.95 -16.85 5.99
CA PHE A 39 -12.29 -17.16 4.61
C PHE A 39 -13.67 -17.83 4.62
N LYS A 40 -14.73 -17.05 4.38
CA LYS A 40 -16.10 -17.53 4.29
C LYS A 40 -16.58 -17.39 2.85
N ASP A 41 -16.86 -18.52 2.21
CA ASP A 41 -17.37 -18.61 0.84
C ASP A 41 -16.59 -17.71 -0.16
N THR A 42 -17.13 -16.52 -0.46
CA THR A 42 -16.60 -15.51 -1.39
C THR A 42 -15.98 -14.29 -0.72
N HIS A 43 -16.09 -14.16 0.60
CA HIS A 43 -15.63 -13.01 1.36
C HIS A 43 -14.44 -13.37 2.26
N VAL A 44 -13.42 -12.52 2.20
CA VAL A 44 -12.26 -12.61 3.09
C VAL A 44 -12.26 -11.40 4.01
N THR A 45 -12.16 -11.62 5.31
CA THR A 45 -12.13 -10.53 6.30
C THR A 45 -10.97 -10.73 7.28
N PRO A 46 -10.34 -9.63 7.74
CA PRO A 46 -9.33 -9.71 8.78
C PRO A 46 -10.00 -10.08 10.12
N THR A 47 -9.56 -11.17 10.75
CA THR A 47 -10.08 -11.60 12.06
C THR A 47 -9.30 -10.96 13.21
N CYS A 48 -8.00 -10.74 13.01
CA CYS A 48 -7.12 -10.16 14.02
C CYS A 48 -6.09 -9.26 13.36
N THR A 49 -6.07 -8.00 13.79
CA THR A 49 -5.10 -6.98 13.36
C THR A 49 -4.30 -6.51 14.57
N LYS A 50 -2.97 -6.54 14.46
CA LYS A 50 -2.07 -6.02 15.48
C LYS A 50 -1.63 -4.61 15.11
N GLN A 51 -1.72 -3.68 16.06
CA GLN A 51 -1.29 -2.29 15.90
C GLN A 51 0.21 -2.16 16.19
N ASN A 52 1.04 -2.71 15.30
CA ASN A 52 2.49 -2.62 15.45
C ASN A 52 3.00 -1.27 14.94
N LYS A 53 4.21 -0.92 15.37
CA LYS A 53 4.98 0.19 14.78
C LYS A 53 6.32 -0.33 14.26
N ILE A 54 6.89 0.36 13.29
CA ILE A 54 8.27 0.14 12.84
C ILE A 54 9.08 1.36 13.30
N ALA A 55 10.19 1.11 13.98
CA ALA A 55 11.11 2.15 14.41
C ALA A 55 12.47 1.98 13.74
N VAL A 56 13.11 3.10 13.44
CA VAL A 56 14.54 3.13 13.09
C VAL A 56 15.31 3.66 14.28
N LEU A 57 16.23 2.85 14.77
CA LEU A 57 17.10 3.15 15.90
C LEU A 57 18.49 3.52 15.41
N SER A 58 19.15 4.44 16.12
CA SER A 58 20.55 4.77 15.91
C SER A 58 21.35 4.78 17.21
N ASP A 59 22.63 4.39 17.12
CA ASP A 59 23.62 4.57 18.19
C ASP A 59 24.48 5.84 17.99
N GLY A 60 24.06 6.74 17.09
CA GLY A 60 24.81 7.96 16.71
C GLY A 60 25.69 7.78 15.46
N ASP A 61 25.98 6.54 15.07
CA ASP A 61 26.81 6.22 13.90
C ASP A 61 26.11 5.31 12.88
N SER A 62 25.25 4.42 13.35
CA SER A 62 24.67 3.33 12.57
C SER A 62 23.15 3.27 12.72
N LEU A 63 22.47 2.59 11.81
CA LEU A 63 21.01 2.46 11.79
C LEU A 63 20.59 1.00 11.85
N THR A 64 19.46 0.75 12.51
CA THR A 64 18.78 -0.53 12.45
C THR A 64 17.28 -0.36 12.54
N LYS A 65 16.55 -1.24 11.87
CA LYS A 65 15.10 -1.23 11.84
C LYS A 65 14.56 -2.32 12.75
N ILE A 66 13.59 -1.97 13.59
CA ILE A 66 12.91 -2.91 14.47
C ILE A 66 11.41 -2.83 14.31
N THR A 67 10.73 -3.95 14.60
CA THR A 67 9.27 -3.98 14.77
C THR A 67 8.97 -3.87 16.26
N LEU A 68 8.17 -2.87 16.62
CA LEU A 68 7.62 -2.69 17.95
C LEU A 68 6.21 -3.28 17.97
N TYR A 69 6.05 -4.38 18.69
CA TYR A 69 4.73 -4.95 18.91
C TYR A 69 3.89 -4.03 19.81
N GLU A 70 2.57 -4.14 19.68
CA GLU A 70 1.57 -3.29 20.34
C GLU A 70 1.87 -2.98 21.83
N ALA A 71 2.23 -4.00 22.62
CA ALA A 71 2.55 -3.84 24.05
C ALA A 71 3.77 -2.94 24.35
N MET A 72 4.65 -2.74 23.37
CA MET A 72 5.87 -1.93 23.48
C MET A 72 5.78 -0.61 22.70
N ALA A 73 4.84 -0.51 21.75
CA ALA A 73 4.72 0.64 20.86
C ALA A 73 4.50 1.97 21.61
N SER A 74 3.79 1.94 22.74
CA SER A 74 3.53 3.13 23.58
C SER A 74 4.69 3.53 24.49
N LYS A 75 5.72 2.68 24.63
CA LYS A 75 6.84 2.91 25.56
C LYS A 75 7.96 3.76 24.95
N VAL A 76 7.92 3.97 23.64
CA VAL A 76 8.96 4.68 22.89
C VAL A 76 8.35 5.79 22.04
N GLN A 77 9.10 6.86 21.87
CA GLN A 77 8.71 8.05 21.13
C GLN A 77 9.84 8.46 20.20
N GLU A 78 9.48 8.96 19.02
CA GLU A 78 10.42 9.55 18.07
C GLU A 78 11.19 10.72 18.71
N GLY A 79 12.44 10.91 18.29
CA GLY A 79 13.34 11.97 18.75
C GLY A 79 14.01 11.70 20.10
N HIS A 80 13.66 10.62 20.80
CA HIS A 80 14.15 10.38 22.14
C HIS A 80 15.13 9.21 22.24
N SER A 81 16.00 9.31 23.25
CA SER A 81 17.04 8.32 23.53
C SER A 81 16.68 7.39 24.68
N TYR A 82 17.10 6.13 24.56
CA TYR A 82 16.77 5.04 25.45
C TYR A 82 17.94 4.07 25.64
N PHE A 83 18.06 3.51 26.84
CA PHE A 83 18.76 2.25 27.05
C PHE A 83 17.78 1.09 26.85
N MET A 84 18.10 0.21 25.90
CA MET A 84 17.33 -0.99 25.58
C MET A 84 18.00 -2.21 26.18
N ARG A 85 17.27 -2.99 26.98
CA ARG A 85 17.74 -4.25 27.61
C ARG A 85 16.81 -5.41 27.26
N GLY A 86 17.32 -6.63 27.21
CA GLY A 86 16.50 -7.82 26.96
C GLY A 86 16.01 -7.93 25.50
N TRP A 87 16.75 -7.33 24.58
CA TRP A 87 16.58 -7.49 23.14
C TRP A 87 17.36 -8.71 22.65
N THR A 88 16.99 -9.23 21.48
CA THR A 88 17.65 -10.38 20.85
C THR A 88 18.11 -10.06 19.44
N VAL A 89 18.97 -10.91 18.88
CA VAL A 89 19.46 -10.83 17.50
C VAL A 89 18.89 -11.99 16.71
N THR A 90 18.36 -11.71 15.52
CA THR A 90 17.77 -12.70 14.62
C THR A 90 18.39 -12.61 13.24
N GLY A 91 18.29 -13.68 12.45
CA GLY A 91 18.88 -13.80 11.11
C GLY A 91 19.80 -15.00 10.98
N SER A 92 19.85 -15.56 9.77
CA SER A 92 20.71 -16.70 9.43
C SER A 92 22.13 -16.28 9.04
N SER A 93 22.31 -15.06 8.54
CA SER A 93 23.59 -14.46 8.17
C SER A 93 23.59 -12.95 8.42
N ALA A 94 24.78 -12.36 8.51
CA ALA A 94 24.94 -10.93 8.69
C ALA A 94 24.51 -10.14 7.43
N PRO A 95 23.99 -8.90 7.56
CA PRO A 95 23.73 -8.20 8.82
C PRO A 95 22.51 -8.78 9.56
N TYR A 96 22.67 -9.01 10.86
CA TYR A 96 21.58 -9.50 11.69
C TYR A 96 20.54 -8.40 11.98
N THR A 97 19.36 -8.81 12.44
CA THR A 97 18.24 -7.91 12.78
C THR A 97 17.97 -7.93 14.27
N LEU A 98 17.83 -6.75 14.88
CA LEU A 98 17.38 -6.63 16.27
C LEU A 98 15.91 -7.03 16.38
N ALA A 99 15.60 -7.86 17.38
CA ALA A 99 14.24 -8.24 17.72
C ALA A 99 13.91 -7.76 19.14
N VAL A 100 12.74 -7.12 19.25
CA VAL A 100 12.16 -6.63 20.50
C VAL A 100 11.03 -7.58 20.88
N GLY A 101 11.03 -8.04 22.13
CA GLY A 101 10.03 -8.97 22.66
C GLY A 101 9.43 -8.48 23.98
N THR A 102 8.66 -9.35 24.65
CA THR A 102 8.05 -9.05 25.96
C THR A 102 9.08 -8.85 27.07
N ALA A 103 10.26 -9.48 26.95
CA ALA A 103 11.38 -9.29 27.87
C ALA A 103 12.16 -7.99 27.63
N THR A 104 11.90 -7.29 26.52
CA THR A 104 12.63 -6.07 26.20
C THR A 104 12.10 -4.89 27.01
N GLN A 105 13.02 -4.14 27.61
CA GLN A 105 12.74 -2.97 28.44
C GLN A 105 13.44 -1.75 27.85
N PHE A 106 12.74 -0.61 27.89
CA PHE A 106 13.25 0.69 27.47
C PHE A 106 13.33 1.59 28.70
N PHE A 107 14.51 2.15 28.94
CA PHE A 107 14.75 3.13 29.99
C PHE A 107 15.15 4.45 29.31
N ARG A 108 14.62 5.59 29.76
CA ARG A 108 15.05 6.89 29.20
C ARG A 108 16.55 7.07 29.41
N GLY A 109 17.25 7.49 28.35
CA GLY A 109 18.70 7.74 28.36
C GLY A 109 19.02 9.19 28.04
N SER A 110 20.30 9.55 28.12
CA SER A 110 20.79 10.84 27.64
C SER A 110 20.70 10.94 26.12
N ASP A 111 20.65 12.16 25.60
CA ASP A 111 20.51 12.40 24.16
C ASP A 111 21.72 11.90 23.38
N ILE A 112 21.43 11.27 22.22
CA ILE A 112 22.41 10.87 21.23
C ILE A 112 22.30 11.82 20.05
N TYR A 113 23.37 12.55 19.77
CA TYR A 113 23.46 13.36 18.57
C TYR A 113 23.54 12.46 17.32
N CYS A 114 22.72 12.75 16.31
CA CYS A 114 22.74 12.07 15.02
C CYS A 114 22.89 13.11 13.91
N SER A 115 23.73 12.81 12.92
CA SER A 115 23.90 13.67 11.74
C SER A 115 22.63 13.75 10.90
N GLU A 116 22.52 14.78 10.06
CA GLU A 116 21.42 14.90 9.08
C GLU A 116 21.39 13.71 8.10
N ASP A 117 22.56 13.19 7.71
CA ASP A 117 22.68 11.97 6.89
C ASP A 117 21.96 10.78 7.55
N LEU A 118 22.11 10.59 8.87
CA LEU A 118 21.45 9.50 9.58
C LEU A 118 19.93 9.67 9.60
N HIS A 119 19.43 10.91 9.71
CA HIS A 119 18.00 11.20 9.65
C HIS A 119 17.43 10.88 8.25
N ASN A 120 18.11 11.32 7.19
CA ASN A 120 17.72 11.08 5.80
C ASN A 120 17.72 9.58 5.47
N ARG A 121 18.74 8.85 5.94
CA ARG A 121 18.82 7.40 5.76
C ARG A 121 17.78 6.66 6.60
N ALA A 122 17.45 7.14 7.81
CA ALA A 122 16.39 6.57 8.63
C ALA A 122 15.03 6.71 7.95
N GLU A 123 14.76 7.85 7.32
CA GLU A 123 13.55 8.07 6.51
C GLU A 123 13.49 7.09 5.33
N THR A 124 14.58 6.98 4.58
CA THR A 124 14.71 6.05 3.44
C THR A 124 14.51 4.59 3.86
N LEU A 125 14.85 4.19 5.10
CA LEU A 125 14.63 2.83 5.60
C LEU A 125 13.14 2.49 5.86
N LEU A 126 12.32 3.49 6.14
CA LEU A 126 10.87 3.36 6.37
C LEU A 126 10.03 3.63 5.12
N ASP A 127 10.56 4.46 4.23
CA ASP A 127 9.92 4.85 2.97
C ASP A 127 10.98 4.98 1.86
N PRO A 128 11.44 3.84 1.30
CA PRO A 128 12.50 3.88 0.30
C PRO A 128 11.97 4.48 -1.01
N SER A 129 12.68 5.44 -1.59
CA SER A 129 12.29 6.01 -2.88
C SER A 129 12.17 4.94 -3.96
N THR A 130 11.14 5.06 -4.80
CA THR A 130 10.86 4.10 -5.88
C THR A 130 10.66 4.84 -7.20
N PRO A 131 11.48 4.55 -8.22
CA PRO A 131 11.33 5.18 -9.53
C PRO A 131 10.04 4.68 -10.20
N LEU A 132 9.35 5.57 -10.90
CA LEU A 132 8.26 5.20 -11.81
C LEU A 132 8.87 4.59 -13.08
N VAL A 133 8.39 3.41 -13.43
CA VAL A 133 8.92 2.59 -14.53
C VAL A 133 7.77 2.24 -15.47
N ASP A 134 8.00 2.46 -16.76
CA ASP A 134 7.11 1.99 -17.83
C ASP A 134 7.02 0.46 -17.82
N LEU A 135 5.82 -0.08 -18.00
CA LEU A 135 5.58 -1.53 -18.00
C LEU A 135 6.50 -2.31 -18.97
N ARG A 136 6.95 -1.70 -20.06
CA ARG A 136 7.92 -2.24 -21.02
C ARG A 136 9.28 -2.53 -20.40
N HIS A 137 9.71 -1.72 -19.45
CA HIS A 137 11.05 -1.74 -18.88
C HIS A 137 11.12 -2.42 -17.51
N CYS A 138 9.99 -2.89 -16.96
CA CYS A 138 9.95 -3.56 -15.66
C CYS A 138 10.92 -4.76 -15.54
N GLN A 139 11.19 -5.47 -16.65
CA GLN A 139 12.11 -6.62 -16.66
C GLN A 139 13.56 -6.27 -16.37
N GLN A 140 13.97 -5.05 -16.71
CA GLN A 140 15.36 -4.59 -16.58
C GLN A 140 15.62 -3.97 -15.21
N GLN A 141 14.57 -3.68 -14.44
CA GLN A 141 14.67 -2.99 -13.17
C GLN A 141 14.98 -3.95 -12.04
N GLN A 142 16.00 -3.61 -11.26
CA GLN A 142 16.35 -4.29 -10.03
C GLN A 142 15.85 -3.49 -8.83
N GLY A 143 15.39 -4.19 -7.80
CA GLY A 143 14.94 -3.56 -6.55
C GLY A 143 13.44 -3.24 -6.55
N LEU A 144 13.09 -2.20 -5.81
CA LEU A 144 11.71 -1.72 -5.69
C LEU A 144 11.44 -0.71 -6.80
N MET A 145 10.25 -0.79 -7.41
CA MET A 145 9.82 0.13 -8.46
C MET A 145 8.36 0.54 -8.27
N SER A 146 7.97 1.60 -8.96
CA SER A 146 6.59 2.04 -9.11
C SER A 146 6.15 1.84 -10.56
N VAL A 147 4.91 1.45 -10.76
CA VAL A 147 4.33 1.19 -12.08
C VAL A 147 2.96 1.84 -12.20
N GLN A 148 2.60 2.23 -13.41
CA GLN A 148 1.30 2.79 -13.71
C GLN A 148 0.66 2.02 -14.88
N GLY A 149 -0.64 1.82 -14.84
CA GLY A 149 -1.38 1.22 -15.94
C GLY A 149 -2.87 1.11 -15.66
N GLU A 150 -3.63 0.86 -16.73
CA GLU A 150 -5.06 0.55 -16.64
C GLU A 150 -5.25 -0.91 -16.23
N VAL A 151 -6.17 -1.18 -15.33
CA VAL A 151 -6.50 -2.54 -14.90
C VAL A 151 -7.30 -3.23 -16.00
N ALA A 152 -6.67 -4.17 -16.71
CA ALA A 152 -7.32 -4.96 -17.75
C ALA A 152 -8.10 -6.15 -17.18
N GLU A 153 -7.57 -6.79 -16.13
CA GLU A 153 -8.13 -8.01 -15.56
C GLU A 153 -7.94 -8.04 -14.04
N VAL A 154 -8.94 -8.58 -13.32
CA VAL A 154 -8.90 -8.77 -11.87
C VAL A 154 -9.31 -10.20 -11.55
N SER A 155 -8.46 -10.94 -10.84
CA SER A 155 -8.77 -12.29 -10.40
C SER A 155 -9.63 -12.29 -9.12
N SER A 156 -10.30 -13.40 -8.86
CA SER A 156 -10.84 -13.67 -7.52
C SER A 156 -9.73 -13.77 -6.48
N ILE A 157 -10.07 -13.49 -5.22
CA ILE A 157 -9.16 -13.67 -4.08
C ILE A 157 -9.01 -15.17 -3.83
N ARG A 158 -7.76 -15.63 -3.74
CA ARG A 158 -7.40 -17.02 -3.44
C ARG A 158 -6.77 -17.13 -2.06
N LYS A 159 -7.05 -18.25 -1.39
CA LYS A 159 -6.38 -18.63 -0.14
C LYS A 159 -5.06 -19.33 -0.45
N VAL A 160 -3.95 -18.78 0.04
CA VAL A 160 -2.61 -19.35 -0.14
C VAL A 160 -1.94 -19.61 1.21
N GLN A 161 -1.31 -20.78 1.36
CA GLN A 161 -0.55 -21.10 2.56
C GLN A 161 0.80 -20.39 2.54
N SER A 162 1.09 -19.59 3.57
CA SER A 162 2.34 -18.86 3.76
C SER A 162 2.95 -19.21 5.12
N GLY A 163 3.76 -20.26 5.17
CA GLY A 163 4.27 -20.80 6.43
C GLY A 163 3.14 -21.50 7.19
N ARG A 164 2.87 -21.06 8.43
CA ARG A 164 1.77 -21.60 9.25
C ARG A 164 0.44 -20.89 9.01
N ASP A 165 0.45 -19.74 8.36
CA ASP A 165 -0.73 -18.89 8.18
C ASP A 165 -1.31 -19.06 6.76
N ALA A 166 -2.63 -18.95 6.65
CA ALA A 166 -3.30 -18.79 5.36
C ALA A 166 -3.53 -17.30 5.07
N VAL A 167 -3.18 -16.85 3.87
CA VAL A 167 -3.23 -15.44 3.47
C VAL A 167 -3.97 -15.24 2.15
N PRO A 168 -4.72 -14.13 1.98
CA PRO A 168 -5.36 -13.82 0.71
C PRO A 168 -4.34 -13.34 -0.32
N VAL A 169 -4.54 -13.79 -1.56
CA VAL A 169 -3.78 -13.34 -2.72
C VAL A 169 -4.75 -13.04 -3.86
N LYS A 170 -4.62 -11.86 -4.46
CA LYS A 170 -5.37 -11.43 -5.64
C LYS A 170 -4.39 -11.02 -6.72
N SER A 171 -4.66 -11.38 -7.97
CA SER A 171 -3.85 -10.95 -9.10
C SER A 171 -4.63 -9.93 -9.92
N ILE A 172 -3.95 -8.87 -10.36
CA ILE A 172 -4.47 -7.91 -11.34
C ILE A 172 -3.53 -7.87 -12.53
N VAL A 173 -4.04 -7.53 -13.70
CA VAL A 173 -3.24 -7.28 -14.90
C VAL A 173 -3.30 -5.78 -15.19
N LEU A 174 -2.13 -5.13 -15.14
CA LEU A 174 -1.98 -3.75 -15.56
C LEU A 174 -1.61 -3.72 -17.05
N GLN A 175 -2.23 -2.82 -17.79
CA GLN A 175 -2.01 -2.61 -19.21
C GLN A 175 -1.56 -1.15 -19.46
N GLN A 176 -0.51 -1.00 -20.25
CA GLN A 176 0.02 0.27 -20.74
C GLN A 176 0.55 0.03 -22.15
N ASP A 177 0.08 0.81 -23.14
CA ASP A 177 0.57 0.73 -24.53
C ASP A 177 0.64 -0.69 -25.13
N ASN A 178 -0.44 -1.47 -24.95
CA ASN A 178 -0.57 -2.89 -25.35
C ASN A 178 0.36 -3.88 -24.61
N ILE A 179 1.09 -3.43 -23.60
CA ILE A 179 1.93 -4.27 -22.74
C ILE A 179 1.14 -4.61 -21.49
N LYS A 180 1.08 -5.91 -21.17
CA LYS A 180 0.39 -6.43 -19.99
C LYS A 180 1.41 -6.95 -18.98
N VAL A 181 1.24 -6.57 -17.72
CA VAL A 181 2.04 -7.09 -16.61
C VAL A 181 1.13 -7.56 -15.48
N THR A 182 1.34 -8.78 -15.02
CA THR A 182 0.61 -9.34 -13.87
C THR A 182 1.23 -8.85 -12.56
N LEU A 183 0.40 -8.28 -11.70
CA LEU A 183 0.74 -7.88 -10.33
C LEU A 183 -0.02 -8.77 -9.33
N SER A 184 0.71 -9.40 -8.43
CA SER A 184 0.17 -10.20 -7.32
C SER A 184 0.10 -9.38 -6.05
N LEU A 185 -1.11 -9.11 -5.60
CA LEU A 185 -1.46 -8.43 -4.37
C LEU A 185 -1.57 -9.44 -3.24
N TRP A 186 -0.81 -9.25 -2.17
CA TRP A 186 -0.78 -10.15 -1.01
C TRP A 186 -1.42 -9.50 0.22
N ARG A 187 -2.07 -10.32 1.05
CA ARG A 187 -2.62 -9.93 2.35
C ARG A 187 -3.55 -8.70 2.23
N GLU A 188 -3.26 -7.62 2.95
CA GLU A 188 -4.04 -6.39 2.98
C GLU A 188 -4.17 -5.75 1.60
N ALA A 189 -3.14 -5.83 0.75
CA ALA A 189 -3.20 -5.30 -0.61
C ALA A 189 -4.21 -6.07 -1.49
N ALA A 190 -4.43 -7.36 -1.23
CA ALA A 190 -5.40 -8.17 -1.97
C ALA A 190 -6.85 -7.72 -1.71
N MET A 191 -7.10 -7.08 -0.57
CA MET A 191 -8.42 -6.62 -0.14
C MET A 191 -8.81 -5.26 -0.71
N GLN A 192 -7.89 -4.55 -1.37
CA GLN A 192 -8.18 -3.24 -1.97
C GLN A 192 -9.25 -3.37 -3.08
N PRO A 193 -10.32 -2.55 -3.06
CA PRO A 193 -11.36 -2.59 -4.09
C PRO A 193 -10.80 -2.03 -5.39
N ILE A 194 -10.57 -2.92 -6.36
CA ILE A 194 -9.96 -2.61 -7.66
C ILE A 194 -10.88 -3.17 -8.74
N ASN A 195 -11.24 -2.32 -9.70
CA ASN A 195 -12.12 -2.66 -10.80
C ASN A 195 -11.39 -2.59 -12.14
N VAL A 196 -11.89 -3.34 -13.12
CA VAL A 196 -11.40 -3.27 -14.51
C VAL A 196 -11.70 -1.89 -15.09
N GLY A 197 -10.73 -1.31 -15.78
CA GLY A 197 -10.76 0.03 -16.36
C GLY A 197 -10.20 1.14 -15.44
N GLU A 198 -9.87 0.84 -14.18
CA GLU A 198 -9.23 1.83 -13.29
C GLU A 198 -7.77 2.03 -13.67
N VAL A 199 -7.29 3.27 -13.69
CA VAL A 199 -5.86 3.58 -13.83
C VAL A 199 -5.24 3.62 -12.44
N LEU A 200 -4.27 2.73 -12.20
CA LEU A 200 -3.60 2.61 -10.91
C LEU A 200 -2.14 3.01 -11.04
N GLU A 201 -1.63 3.68 -10.00
CA GLU A 201 -0.21 3.74 -9.70
C GLU A 201 0.06 2.82 -8.50
N VAL A 202 0.93 1.84 -8.70
CA VAL A 202 1.34 0.92 -7.64
C VAL A 202 2.83 1.10 -7.37
N SER A 203 3.15 1.56 -6.16
CA SER A 203 4.52 1.80 -5.73
C SER A 203 5.11 0.64 -4.94
N HIS A 204 6.44 0.61 -4.86
CA HIS A 204 7.22 -0.37 -4.09
C HIS A 204 6.89 -1.83 -4.39
N VAL A 205 6.66 -2.13 -5.66
CA VAL A 205 6.53 -3.51 -6.14
C VAL A 205 7.90 -4.07 -6.49
N LYS A 206 8.01 -5.39 -6.46
CA LYS A 206 9.22 -6.09 -6.86
C LYS A 206 8.92 -7.04 -8.01
N GLY A 207 9.65 -6.89 -9.10
CA GLY A 207 9.61 -7.79 -10.24
C GLY A 207 10.26 -9.14 -9.92
N ARG A 208 9.65 -10.21 -10.39
CA ARG A 208 10.22 -11.55 -10.44
C ARG A 208 10.01 -12.12 -11.84
N THR A 209 11.10 -12.54 -12.47
CA THR A 209 11.03 -13.27 -13.73
C THR A 209 10.57 -14.69 -13.46
N THR A 210 9.53 -15.11 -14.17
CA THR A 210 9.01 -16.48 -14.17
C THR A 210 9.06 -17.03 -15.59
N GLN A 211 8.80 -18.34 -15.76
CA GLN A 211 8.69 -18.97 -17.07
C GLN A 211 7.57 -18.39 -17.95
N TYR A 212 6.61 -17.66 -17.36
CA TYR A 212 5.49 -17.03 -18.05
C TYR A 212 5.68 -15.52 -18.24
N GLY A 213 6.91 -15.02 -18.06
CA GLY A 213 7.24 -13.60 -18.12
C GLY A 213 7.40 -12.97 -16.74
N ILE A 214 7.35 -11.63 -16.70
CA ILE A 214 7.52 -10.87 -15.47
C ILE A 214 6.23 -10.84 -14.66
N GLN A 215 6.35 -11.21 -13.40
CA GLN A 215 5.29 -11.04 -12.41
C GLN A 215 5.79 -10.12 -11.32
N MET A 216 4.98 -9.14 -10.97
CA MET A 216 5.29 -8.23 -9.88
C MET A 216 4.59 -8.69 -8.61
N GLY A 217 5.25 -8.53 -7.47
CA GLY A 217 4.68 -8.81 -6.16
C GLY A 217 4.68 -7.55 -5.30
N THR A 218 3.61 -7.37 -4.53
CA THR A 218 3.56 -6.36 -3.49
C THR A 218 4.57 -6.63 -2.38
N THR A 219 5.05 -5.58 -1.75
CA THR A 219 5.97 -5.62 -0.60
C THR A 219 5.32 -4.97 0.63
N ASN A 220 6.04 -4.96 1.76
CA ASN A 220 5.57 -4.27 2.98
C ASN A 220 5.50 -2.74 2.83
N PHE A 221 6.04 -2.18 1.74
CA PHE A 221 6.01 -0.75 1.45
C PHE A 221 4.96 -0.39 0.39
N THR A 222 4.29 -1.38 -0.21
CA THR A 222 3.41 -1.13 -1.35
C THR A 222 2.29 -0.17 -1.00
N ARG A 223 2.08 0.80 -1.89
CA ARG A 223 0.91 1.68 -1.89
C ARG A 223 0.25 1.59 -3.25
N ILE A 224 -1.07 1.50 -3.25
CA ILE A 224 -1.90 1.48 -4.45
C ILE A 224 -2.69 2.78 -4.44
N GLN A 225 -2.55 3.58 -5.50
CA GLN A 225 -3.27 4.84 -5.67
C GLN A 225 -4.07 4.79 -6.96
N LYS A 226 -5.34 5.18 -6.88
CA LYS A 226 -6.19 5.36 -8.05
C LYS A 226 -5.89 6.72 -8.65
N GLN A 227 -5.56 6.73 -9.93
CA GLN A 227 -5.27 7.95 -10.66
C GLN A 227 -6.57 8.54 -11.18
N GLN A 228 -6.83 9.80 -10.82
CA GLN A 228 -7.97 10.55 -11.32
C GLN A 228 -7.54 11.35 -12.54
N THR A 229 -8.26 11.18 -13.65
CA THR A 229 -7.95 11.91 -14.88
C THR A 229 -8.99 13.00 -15.09
N LEU A 230 -8.53 14.22 -15.35
CA LEU A 230 -9.41 15.32 -15.73
C LEU A 230 -9.61 15.28 -17.25
N GLN A 231 -10.84 15.10 -17.69
CA GLN A 231 -11.20 14.90 -19.10
C GLN A 231 -12.33 15.84 -19.49
N GLN A 232 -12.29 16.32 -20.74
CA GLN A 232 -13.45 16.99 -21.35
C GLN A 232 -14.32 15.91 -22.01
N LEU A 233 -15.58 15.84 -21.59
CA LEU A 233 -16.54 14.84 -22.02
C LEU A 233 -17.72 15.54 -22.69
N THR A 234 -18.26 14.91 -23.73
CA THR A 234 -19.54 15.31 -24.32
C THR A 234 -20.56 14.23 -24.02
N ILE A 235 -21.51 14.54 -23.13
CA ILE A 235 -22.58 13.64 -22.71
C ILE A 235 -23.74 13.79 -23.70
N LEU A 236 -24.16 12.68 -24.31
CA LEU A 236 -25.29 12.61 -25.24
C LEU A 236 -26.62 12.35 -24.53
N GLY A 237 -26.60 11.59 -23.45
CA GLY A 237 -27.81 11.15 -22.78
C GLY A 237 -27.53 10.53 -21.43
N VAL A 238 -28.60 10.37 -20.66
CA VAL A 238 -28.57 9.95 -19.27
C VAL A 238 -29.58 8.82 -19.10
N LEU A 239 -29.17 7.76 -18.41
CA LEU A 239 -30.04 6.66 -18.01
C LEU A 239 -30.25 6.75 -16.50
N THR A 240 -31.43 7.19 -16.11
CA THR A 240 -31.92 7.19 -14.71
C THR A 240 -32.53 5.83 -14.38
N LYS A 241 -32.35 5.37 -13.14
CA LYS A 241 -32.77 4.02 -12.68
C LYS A 241 -34.29 3.77 -12.72
N ASP A 242 -35.11 4.76 -13.05
CA ASP A 242 -36.55 4.56 -13.27
C ASP A 242 -36.86 3.67 -14.49
N ASP A 243 -35.89 3.49 -15.39
CA ASP A 243 -36.05 2.69 -16.62
C ASP A 243 -35.53 1.23 -16.51
N VAL A 244 -35.01 0.77 -15.36
CA VAL A 244 -34.50 -0.60 -15.18
C VAL A 244 -35.03 -1.25 -13.87
N PRO A 245 -35.61 -2.47 -13.91
CA PRO A 245 -36.13 -3.10 -12.70
C PRO A 245 -35.03 -3.68 -11.79
N SER A 246 -34.89 -3.06 -10.62
CA SER A 246 -34.41 -3.59 -9.32
C SER A 246 -32.91 -3.61 -8.96
N CYS A 247 -32.65 -3.12 -7.73
CA CYS A 247 -32.04 -3.82 -6.58
C CYS A 247 -30.84 -3.07 -5.94
N SER A 248 -31.13 -2.10 -5.07
CA SER A 248 -30.35 -1.82 -3.85
C SER A 248 -31.03 -0.72 -3.02
N THR A 249 -31.09 -0.96 -1.72
CA THR A 249 -31.80 -0.18 -0.70
C THR A 249 -30.83 0.80 -0.04
N THR A 250 -30.77 2.04 -0.50
CA THR A 250 -30.48 3.28 0.27
C THR A 250 -30.43 4.48 -0.69
N PRO A 251 -31.11 5.61 -0.39
CA PRO A 251 -31.20 6.77 -1.29
C PRO A 251 -29.92 7.61 -1.43
N ALA A 252 -28.83 7.25 -0.74
CA ALA A 252 -27.58 8.01 -0.73
C ALA A 252 -26.55 7.55 -1.79
N ASP A 253 -26.77 6.39 -2.42
CA ASP A 253 -25.85 5.77 -3.39
C ASP A 253 -26.52 5.52 -4.76
N THR A 254 -27.47 6.38 -5.15
CA THR A 254 -28.02 6.30 -6.52
C THR A 254 -26.93 6.70 -7.51
N ILE A 255 -26.65 5.81 -8.47
CA ILE A 255 -25.71 6.03 -9.56
C ILE A 255 -26.52 6.18 -10.83
N ILE A 256 -26.23 7.22 -11.57
CA ILE A 256 -26.75 7.54 -12.90
C ILE A 256 -25.72 7.07 -13.94
N GLU A 257 -26.18 6.48 -15.05
CA GLU A 257 -25.31 6.17 -16.18
C GLU A 257 -25.42 7.24 -17.26
N VAL A 258 -24.29 7.76 -17.73
CA VAL A 258 -24.21 8.77 -18.78
C VAL A 258 -23.59 8.16 -20.04
N LEU A 259 -24.21 8.41 -21.18
CA LEU A 259 -23.72 8.00 -22.49
C LEU A 259 -22.87 9.11 -23.10
N LEU A 260 -21.63 8.80 -23.47
CA LEU A 260 -20.74 9.75 -24.14
C LEU A 260 -20.90 9.71 -25.66
N VAL A 261 -20.49 10.79 -26.33
CA VAL A 261 -20.46 10.87 -27.81
C VAL A 261 -19.62 9.78 -28.47
N THR A 262 -18.65 9.25 -27.74
CA THR A 262 -17.79 8.13 -28.16
C THR A 262 -18.52 6.78 -28.15
N GLY A 263 -19.75 6.71 -27.64
CA GLY A 263 -20.53 5.49 -27.48
C GLY A 263 -20.23 4.70 -26.19
N SER A 264 -19.28 5.15 -25.37
CA SER A 264 -18.99 4.55 -24.06
C SER A 264 -19.89 5.12 -22.96
N THR A 265 -20.15 4.34 -21.91
CA THR A 265 -20.90 4.79 -20.73
C THR A 265 -19.99 5.03 -19.53
N LEU A 266 -20.33 6.05 -18.75
CA LEU A 266 -19.73 6.34 -17.44
C LEU A 266 -20.82 6.38 -16.36
N GLN A 267 -20.42 6.23 -15.12
CA GLN A 267 -21.28 6.26 -13.95
C GLN A 267 -21.03 7.57 -13.19
N ILE A 268 -22.09 8.24 -12.73
CA ILE A 268 -22.00 9.42 -11.89
C ILE A 268 -22.91 9.27 -10.67
N PRO A 269 -22.46 9.56 -9.44
CA PRO A 269 -23.33 9.68 -8.29
C PRO A 269 -24.41 10.73 -8.56
N GLU A 270 -25.68 10.42 -8.27
CA GLU A 270 -26.81 11.35 -8.43
C GLU A 270 -26.58 12.67 -7.69
N THR A 271 -25.87 12.63 -6.55
CA THR A 271 -25.48 13.81 -5.77
C THR A 271 -24.57 14.79 -6.52
N LEU A 272 -23.88 14.35 -7.57
CA LEU A 272 -23.03 15.17 -8.43
C LEU A 272 -23.75 15.61 -9.71
N TRP A 273 -24.97 15.13 -9.96
CA TRP A 273 -25.78 15.53 -11.10
C TRP A 273 -26.56 16.80 -10.76
N ASP A 274 -26.33 17.86 -11.53
CA ASP A 274 -27.13 19.08 -11.42
C ASP A 274 -28.44 18.88 -12.20
N PRO A 275 -29.63 19.02 -11.59
CA PRO A 275 -30.90 18.92 -12.30
C PRO A 275 -31.01 19.86 -13.52
N ALA A 276 -30.27 20.98 -13.53
CA ALA A 276 -30.19 21.86 -14.69
C ALA A 276 -29.57 21.18 -15.93
N PHE A 277 -28.82 20.10 -15.77
CA PHE A 277 -28.25 19.33 -16.87
C PHE A 277 -29.31 18.58 -17.67
N ASP A 278 -30.46 18.22 -17.06
CA ASP A 278 -31.53 17.51 -17.75
C ASP A 278 -32.14 18.37 -18.87
N ASP A 279 -32.44 19.64 -18.55
CA ASP A 279 -32.95 20.60 -19.53
C ASP A 279 -31.95 20.91 -20.64
N LEU A 280 -30.65 20.93 -20.30
CA LEU A 280 -29.58 21.21 -21.25
C LEU A 280 -29.34 20.04 -22.22
N ILE A 281 -29.40 18.80 -21.73
CA ILE A 281 -29.22 17.59 -22.55
C ILE A 281 -30.35 17.42 -23.58
N LEU A 282 -31.58 17.82 -23.24
CA LEU A 282 -32.70 17.80 -24.18
C LEU A 282 -32.51 18.75 -25.38
N GLN A 283 -31.70 19.80 -25.21
CA GLN A 283 -31.45 20.79 -26.25
C GLN A 283 -30.25 20.42 -27.12
N ALA A 284 -29.17 19.96 -26.49
CA ALA A 284 -27.91 19.62 -27.18
C ALA A 284 -27.03 18.70 -26.32
N PRO A 285 -26.05 18.01 -26.93
CA PRO A 285 -25.02 17.30 -26.18
C PRO A 285 -24.29 18.20 -25.18
N LEU A 286 -24.15 17.73 -23.94
CA LEU A 286 -23.61 18.48 -22.82
C LEU A 286 -22.08 18.38 -22.80
N ASN A 287 -21.38 19.51 -22.95
CA ASN A 287 -19.92 19.56 -22.83
C ASN A 287 -19.54 19.85 -21.38
N VAL A 288 -18.79 18.94 -20.78
CA VAL A 288 -18.39 19.03 -19.38
C VAL A 288 -16.90 18.75 -19.20
N THR A 289 -16.31 19.37 -18.19
CA THR A 289 -15.03 18.95 -17.65
C THR A 289 -15.29 18.08 -16.44
N ALA A 290 -14.85 16.83 -16.49
CA ALA A 290 -15.06 15.85 -15.45
C ALA A 290 -13.75 15.27 -14.92
N LYS A 291 -13.69 15.00 -13.61
CA LYS A 291 -12.69 14.10 -13.04
C LYS A 291 -13.25 12.68 -13.07
N VAL A 292 -12.51 11.78 -13.71
CA VAL A 292 -12.92 10.40 -13.93
C VAL A 292 -11.93 9.47 -13.24
N GLU A 293 -12.47 8.50 -12.50
CA GLU A 293 -11.77 7.42 -11.81
C GLU A 293 -12.31 6.08 -12.33
N GLY A 294 -11.62 5.49 -13.32
CA GLY A 294 -12.13 4.33 -14.05
C GLY A 294 -13.39 4.67 -14.83
N LYS A 295 -14.53 4.06 -14.47
CA LYS A 295 -15.85 4.38 -15.05
C LYS A 295 -16.64 5.41 -14.25
N LEU A 296 -16.15 5.86 -13.10
CA LEU A 296 -16.89 6.73 -12.18
C LEU A 296 -16.47 8.20 -12.36
N ILE A 297 -17.43 9.09 -12.52
CA ILE A 297 -17.25 10.54 -12.49
C ILE A 297 -17.29 10.99 -11.03
N THR A 298 -16.19 11.57 -10.55
CA THR A 298 -16.03 12.05 -9.17
C THR A 298 -16.19 13.56 -9.04
N SER A 299 -16.21 14.28 -10.16
CA SER A 299 -16.51 15.71 -10.23
C SER A 299 -16.92 16.04 -11.66
N ILE A 300 -17.91 16.90 -11.84
CA ILE A 300 -18.38 17.38 -13.15
C ILE A 300 -18.58 18.90 -13.10
N LYS A 301 -18.23 19.59 -14.18
CA LYS A 301 -18.47 21.03 -14.37
C LYS A 301 -18.83 21.30 -15.82
N LEU A 302 -19.86 22.10 -16.06
CA LEU A 302 -20.20 22.58 -17.39
C LEU A 302 -19.06 23.43 -17.97
N ILE A 303 -18.81 23.31 -19.28
CA ILE A 303 -17.86 24.13 -20.06
C ILE A 303 -18.59 25.34 -20.64
#